data_AF-A0A3B9QV86-F1
#
_entry.id   AF-A0A3B9QV86-F1
#
_cell.length_a   1.000
_cell.length_b   1.000
_cell.length_c   1.000
_cell.angle_alpha   90.00
_cell.angle_beta   90.00
_cell.angle_gamma   90.00
#
_symmetry.space_group_name_H-M   'P 1'
#
loop_
_entity.id
_entity.type
_entity.pdbx_description
1 polymer ?
#
loop_
_entity_poly.entity_id
_entity_poly.type
_entity_poly.pdbx_seq_one_letter_code
_entity_poly.pdbx_strand_id
1 'polypeptide(L)'
;MYYLIIAGGRGERLAASAPSPVPVKPLLRDATGRRLIDRVLDACAVLPDCRQIVVAGEMPLPAETTRVREDPPLAGPAAGIAAGVAAIPADYTGDVLVLPADLADPASVVTALDRPGVITAAGRLQPLLF
;
A
#
# COMPACT_ATOMS: atom_id res chain seq x y z
N MET A 1 1.97 3.26 14.84
CA MET A 1 1.65 3.73 13.48
C MET A 1 0.68 2.77 12.81
N TYR A 2 -0.26 3.27 12.00
CA TYR A 2 -1.04 2.45 11.06
C TYR A 2 -0.42 2.52 9.67
N TYR A 3 -0.48 1.42 8.94
CA TYR A 3 -0.02 1.36 7.55
C TYR A 3 -1.22 1.10 6.66
N LEU A 4 -1.52 2.03 5.76
CA LEU A 4 -2.59 1.91 4.80
C LEU A 4 -1.99 1.65 3.41
N ILE A 5 -2.13 0.42 2.95
CA ILE A 5 -1.65 -0.01 1.64
C ILE A 5 -2.78 0.09 0.62
N ILE A 6 -2.59 0.91 -0.41
CA ILE A 6 -3.51 1.03 -1.53
C ILE A 6 -3.16 -0.05 -2.56
N ALA A 7 -3.95 -1.12 -2.59
CA ALA A 7 -3.80 -2.28 -3.45
C ALA A 7 -4.89 -2.35 -4.53
N GLY A 8 -5.26 -1.18 -5.06
CA GLY A 8 -6.22 -1.02 -6.14
C GLY A 8 -5.56 -0.87 -7.52
N GLY A 9 -6.39 -0.94 -8.56
CA GLY A 9 -5.96 -0.79 -9.95
C GLY A 9 -5.87 -2.12 -10.68
N ARG A 10 -6.65 -2.25 -11.76
CA ARG A 10 -6.74 -3.47 -12.56
C ARG A 10 -5.46 -3.81 -13.33
N GLY A 11 -4.54 -2.86 -13.48
CA GLY A 11 -3.34 -3.04 -14.28
C GLY A 11 -3.65 -3.31 -15.75
N GLU A 12 -4.78 -2.81 -16.27
CA GLU A 12 -5.28 -3.11 -17.63
C GLU A 12 -4.24 -2.86 -18.72
N ARG A 13 -3.46 -1.77 -18.59
CA ARG A 13 -2.36 -1.47 -19.52
C ARG A 13 -1.28 -2.55 -19.52
N LEU A 14 -0.91 -3.05 -18.34
CA LEU A 14 0.08 -4.11 -18.22
C LEU A 14 -0.47 -5.43 -18.76
N ALA A 15 -1.71 -5.78 -18.40
CA ALA A 15 -2.38 -6.98 -18.88
C ALA A 15 -2.49 -7.00 -20.41
N ALA A 16 -2.79 -5.85 -21.04
CA ALA A 16 -2.87 -5.72 -22.49
C ALA A 16 -1.51 -5.87 -23.19
N SER A 17 -0.41 -5.47 -22.54
CA SER A 17 0.95 -5.56 -23.11
C SER A 17 1.68 -6.85 -22.79
N ALA A 18 1.14 -7.70 -21.91
CA ALA A 18 1.82 -8.90 -21.47
C ALA A 18 1.77 -10.00 -22.54
N PRO A 19 2.86 -10.76 -22.74
CA PRO A 19 2.89 -11.85 -23.72
C PRO A 19 2.02 -13.05 -23.34
N SER A 20 1.46 -13.07 -22.12
CA SER A 20 0.63 -14.12 -21.54
C SER A 20 -0.24 -13.52 -20.42
N PRO A 21 -1.39 -14.12 -20.03
CA PRO A 21 -2.19 -13.65 -18.91
C PRO A 21 -1.35 -13.49 -17.64
N VAL A 22 -1.44 -12.30 -17.03
CA VAL A 22 -0.76 -11.96 -15.79
C VAL A 22 -1.79 -11.66 -14.69
N PRO A 23 -1.47 -11.93 -13.42
CA PRO A 23 -2.34 -11.55 -12.32
C PRO A 23 -2.45 -10.01 -12.21
N VAL A 24 -3.45 -9.52 -11.47
CA VAL A 24 -3.57 -8.08 -11.17
C VAL A 24 -2.30 -7.55 -10.50
N LYS A 25 -1.97 -6.27 -10.75
CA LYS A 25 -0.64 -5.71 -10.51
C LYS A 25 -0.03 -6.04 -9.13
N PRO A 26 -0.73 -5.90 -7.98
CA PRO A 26 -0.09 -6.15 -6.70
C PRO A 26 0.21 -7.64 -6.45
N LEU A 27 -0.41 -8.56 -7.20
CA LEU A 27 -0.13 -10.00 -7.17
C LEU A 27 0.97 -10.44 -8.15
N LEU A 28 1.50 -9.54 -8.98
CA LEU A 28 2.67 -9.83 -9.79
C LEU A 28 3.84 -10.22 -8.90
N ARG A 29 4.72 -11.06 -9.44
CA ARG A 29 5.93 -11.49 -8.75
C ARG A 29 7.14 -10.73 -9.29
N ASP A 30 8.05 -10.38 -8.41
CA ASP A 30 9.37 -9.87 -8.80
C ASP A 30 10.28 -10.99 -9.30
N ALA A 31 11.55 -10.65 -9.61
CA ALA A 31 12.54 -11.60 -10.06
C ALA A 31 12.88 -12.70 -9.04
N THR A 32 12.57 -12.48 -7.75
CA THR A 32 12.77 -13.46 -6.66
C THR A 32 11.56 -14.36 -6.46
N GLY A 33 10.48 -14.14 -7.23
CA GLY A 33 9.24 -14.87 -7.12
C GLY A 33 8.32 -14.36 -6.00
N ARG A 34 8.61 -13.24 -5.34
CA ARG A 34 7.75 -12.69 -4.27
C ARG A 34 6.70 -11.73 -4.84
N ARG A 35 5.47 -11.76 -4.30
CA ARG A 35 4.41 -10.86 -4.77
C ARG A 35 4.76 -9.42 -4.43
N LEU A 36 4.41 -8.45 -5.28
CA LEU A 36 4.71 -7.03 -5.00
C LEU A 36 4.10 -6.59 -3.67
N ILE A 37 2.85 -6.98 -3.39
CA ILE A 37 2.18 -6.68 -2.12
C ILE A 37 2.90 -7.29 -0.91
N ASP A 38 3.44 -8.51 -1.01
CA ASP A 38 4.13 -9.15 0.11
C ASP A 38 5.40 -8.38 0.49
N ARG A 39 6.08 -7.76 -0.48
CA ARG A 39 7.27 -6.94 -0.20
C ARG A 39 6.92 -5.68 0.59
N VAL A 40 5.74 -5.08 0.32
CA VAL A 40 5.26 -3.92 1.09
C VAL A 40 4.82 -4.34 2.49
N LEU A 41 4.11 -5.47 2.60
CA LEU A 41 3.70 -6.03 3.90
C LEU A 41 4.91 -6.33 4.79
N ASP A 42 5.92 -7.02 4.24
CA ASP A 42 7.15 -7.35 4.96
C ASP A 42 7.89 -6.09 5.42
N ALA A 43 7.99 -5.07 4.55
CA ALA A 43 8.65 -3.80 4.88
C ALA A 43 7.95 -3.07 6.03
N CYS A 44 6.62 -3.13 6.11
CA CYS A 44 5.86 -2.54 7.22
C CYS A 44 6.02 -3.36 8.51
N ALA A 45 5.96 -4.70 8.41
CA ALA A 45 5.95 -5.60 9.55
C ALA A 45 7.25 -5.60 10.36
N VAL A 46 8.39 -5.22 9.76
CA VAL A 46 9.68 -5.14 10.46
C VAL A 46 9.86 -3.86 11.28
N LEU A 47 8.95 -2.88 11.16
CA LEU A 47 9.03 -1.65 11.93
C LEU A 47 8.48 -1.83 13.35
N PRO A 48 9.18 -1.33 14.39
CA PRO A 48 8.84 -1.57 15.79
C PRO A 48 7.47 -1.00 16.18
N ASP A 49 7.01 0.06 15.50
CA ASP A 49 5.74 0.73 15.80
C ASP A 49 4.58 0.30 14.90
N CYS A 50 4.72 -0.85 14.19
CA CYS A 50 3.66 -1.38 13.35
C CYS A 50 2.52 -1.98 14.16
N ARG A 51 1.42 -1.23 14.27
CA ARG A 51 0.24 -1.66 15.05
C ARG A 51 -0.69 -2.54 14.22
N GLN A 52 -0.95 -2.14 12.97
CA GLN A 52 -1.83 -2.86 12.06
C GLN A 52 -1.60 -2.41 10.61
N ILE A 53 -1.84 -3.32 9.68
CA ILE A 53 -1.79 -3.07 8.24
C ILE A 53 -3.21 -3.16 7.68
N VAL A 54 -3.67 -2.07 7.08
CA VAL A 54 -4.93 -1.97 6.36
C VAL A 54 -4.63 -2.01 4.87
N VAL A 55 -5.30 -2.88 4.12
CA VAL A 55 -5.13 -3.00 2.68
C VAL A 55 -6.45 -2.67 1.98
N ALA A 56 -6.45 -1.63 1.16
CA ALA A 56 -7.57 -1.26 0.32
C ALA A 56 -7.47 -1.99 -1.02
N GLY A 57 -8.20 -3.09 -1.16
CA GLY A 57 -8.18 -3.95 -2.36
C GLY A 57 -8.73 -5.36 -2.09
N GLU A 58 -9.27 -5.98 -3.13
CA GLU A 58 -9.88 -7.31 -3.04
C GLU A 58 -8.88 -8.39 -3.49
N MET A 59 -8.12 -8.96 -2.57
CA MET A 59 -7.13 -10.00 -2.88
C MET A 59 -6.77 -10.92 -1.70
N PRO A 60 -6.14 -12.09 -1.97
CA PRO A 60 -5.64 -12.98 -0.92
C PRO A 60 -4.42 -12.39 -0.20
N LEU A 61 -4.58 -12.11 1.09
CA LEU A 61 -3.58 -11.51 1.98
C LEU A 61 -3.46 -12.35 3.27
N PRO A 62 -2.37 -12.17 4.05
CA PRO A 62 -2.24 -12.77 5.38
C PRO A 62 -3.44 -12.42 6.30
N ALA A 63 -3.78 -13.30 7.23
CA ALA A 63 -4.96 -13.16 8.10
C ALA A 63 -4.87 -11.97 9.07
N GLU A 64 -3.65 -11.49 9.29
CA GLU A 64 -3.22 -10.45 10.20
C GLU A 64 -3.44 -9.06 9.59
N THR A 65 -3.79 -9.00 8.30
CA THR A 65 -4.12 -7.77 7.58
C THR A 65 -5.61 -7.47 7.64
N THR A 66 -5.96 -6.22 7.91
CA THR A 66 -7.33 -5.73 7.77
C THR A 66 -7.58 -5.37 6.33
N ARG A 67 -8.56 -6.03 5.71
CA ARG A 67 -8.93 -5.77 4.32
C ARG A 67 -10.13 -4.86 4.28
N VAL A 68 -10.02 -3.81 3.48
CA VAL A 68 -11.12 -2.89 3.20
C VAL A 68 -11.30 -2.77 1.70
N ARG A 69 -12.47 -2.27 1.32
CA ARG A 69 -12.82 -2.06 -0.07
C ARG A 69 -13.53 -0.73 -0.20
N GLU A 70 -13.18 -0.01 -1.25
CA GLU A 70 -13.90 1.18 -1.65
C GLU A 70 -15.34 0.85 -2.07
N ASP A 71 -16.24 1.79 -1.76
CA ASP A 71 -17.65 1.75 -2.15
C ASP A 71 -18.04 3.10 -2.76
N PRO A 72 -18.39 3.16 -4.07
CA PRO A 72 -18.48 2.04 -5.00
C PRO A 72 -17.10 1.44 -5.35
N PRO A 73 -17.04 0.14 -5.72
CA PRO A 73 -15.82 -0.47 -6.21
C PRO A 73 -15.16 0.30 -7.36
N LEU A 74 -13.82 0.31 -7.38
CA LEU A 74 -13.02 0.92 -8.45
C LEU A 74 -13.21 2.44 -8.56
N ALA A 75 -13.66 3.09 -7.48
CA ALA A 75 -13.76 4.54 -7.36
C ALA A 75 -12.40 5.25 -7.32
N GLY A 76 -11.31 4.50 -7.12
CA GLY A 76 -9.94 4.96 -7.28
C GLY A 76 -9.24 5.28 -5.97
N PRO A 77 -7.98 5.73 -6.01
CA PRO A 77 -7.12 5.81 -4.83
C PRO A 77 -7.69 6.62 -3.66
N ALA A 78 -8.39 7.72 -3.93
CA ALA A 78 -9.00 8.54 -2.89
C ALA A 78 -10.11 7.80 -2.12
N ALA A 79 -10.94 7.03 -2.82
CA ALA A 79 -11.99 6.21 -2.19
C ALA A 79 -11.38 5.04 -1.41
N GLY A 80 -10.32 4.42 -1.94
CA GLY A 80 -9.52 3.43 -1.21
C GLY A 80 -8.89 3.98 0.07
N ILE A 81 -8.38 5.21 0.02
CA ILE A 81 -7.85 5.90 1.21
C ILE A 81 -8.98 6.14 2.23
N ALA A 82 -10.12 6.66 1.80
CA ALA A 82 -11.26 6.90 2.68
C ALA A 82 -11.74 5.62 3.38
N ALA A 83 -11.89 4.52 2.63
CA ALA A 83 -12.24 3.21 3.20
C ALA A 83 -11.18 2.69 4.18
N GLY A 84 -9.90 2.92 3.90
CA GLY A 84 -8.79 2.58 4.77
C GLY A 84 -8.79 3.34 6.09
N VAL A 85 -8.94 4.65 6.02
CA VAL A 85 -9.00 5.53 7.20
C VAL A 85 -10.22 5.19 8.07
N ALA A 86 -11.37 4.88 7.46
CA ALA A 86 -12.57 4.50 8.20
C ALA A 86 -12.43 3.18 9.00
N ALA A 87 -11.45 2.33 8.66
CA ALA A 87 -11.15 1.10 9.40
C ALA A 87 -10.15 1.30 10.54
N ILE A 88 -9.55 2.49 10.65
CA ILE A 88 -8.70 2.87 11.78
C ILE A 88 -9.60 3.31 12.95
N PRO A 89 -9.30 2.92 14.21
CA PRO A 89 -10.06 3.38 15.36
C PRO A 89 -10.20 4.90 15.41
N ALA A 90 -11.41 5.39 15.66
CA ALA A 90 -11.72 6.82 15.63
C ALA A 90 -10.98 7.64 16.71
N ASP A 91 -10.48 6.98 17.76
CA ASP A 91 -9.68 7.57 18.84
C ASP A 91 -8.16 7.54 18.56
N TYR A 92 -7.74 7.01 17.42
CA TYR A 92 -6.33 6.99 17.03
C TYR A 92 -5.85 8.39 16.62
N THR A 93 -4.83 8.89 17.32
CA THR A 93 -4.24 10.22 17.11
C THR A 93 -2.81 10.19 16.57
N GLY A 94 -2.28 8.99 16.26
CA GLY A 94 -0.94 8.85 15.71
C GLY A 94 -0.90 8.98 14.19
N ASP A 95 0.30 8.86 13.62
CA ASP A 95 0.50 8.94 12.18
C ASP A 95 -0.03 7.70 11.44
N VAL A 96 -0.50 7.93 10.21
CA VAL A 96 -0.90 6.89 9.25
C VAL A 96 -0.01 6.99 8.03
N LEU A 97 0.69 5.91 7.71
CA LEU A 97 1.54 5.84 6.53
C LEU A 97 0.74 5.26 5.36
N VAL A 98 0.58 6.03 4.29
CA VAL A 98 -0.13 5.58 3.08
C VAL A 98 0.88 5.14 2.02
N LEU A 99 0.80 3.89 1.58
CA LEU A 99 1.75 3.26 0.68
C LEU A 99 1.03 2.63 -0.52
N PRO A 100 1.56 2.75 -1.74
CA PRO A 100 1.05 1.94 -2.85
C PRO A 100 1.56 0.48 -2.74
N ALA A 101 0.75 -0.49 -3.17
CA ALA A 101 1.07 -1.92 -3.06
C ALA A 101 2.16 -2.42 -4.04
N ASP A 102 2.64 -1.56 -4.93
CA ASP A 102 3.50 -1.89 -6.06
C ASP A 102 4.82 -1.11 -6.05
N LEU A 103 5.26 -0.65 -4.86
CA LEU A 103 6.56 0.00 -4.67
C LEU A 103 7.69 -0.86 -5.25
N ALA A 104 8.58 -0.22 -6.02
CA ALA A 104 9.77 -0.88 -6.56
C ALA A 104 10.69 -1.32 -5.42
N ASP A 105 10.92 -0.43 -4.44
CA ASP A 105 11.73 -0.65 -3.25
C ASP A 105 10.97 -0.21 -1.98
N PRO A 106 10.13 -1.09 -1.40
CA PRO A 106 9.31 -0.74 -0.24
C PRO A 106 10.13 -0.53 1.04
N ALA A 107 11.23 -1.26 1.23
CA ALA A 107 12.05 -1.16 2.44
C ALA A 107 12.69 0.23 2.56
N SER A 108 13.25 0.75 1.46
CA SER A 108 13.84 2.08 1.43
C SER A 108 12.80 3.18 1.65
N VAL A 109 11.61 3.04 1.04
CA VAL A 109 10.52 4.01 1.18
C VAL A 109 9.99 4.05 2.61
N VAL A 110 9.71 2.90 3.20
CA VAL A 110 9.21 2.79 4.58
C VAL A 110 10.23 3.35 5.57
N THR A 111 11.52 3.04 5.40
CA THR A 111 12.61 3.59 6.23
C THR A 111 12.72 5.12 6.11
N ALA A 112 12.53 5.66 4.90
CA ALA A 112 12.63 7.10 4.67
C ALA A 112 11.43 7.91 5.19
N LEU A 113 10.29 7.25 5.48
CA LEU A 113 9.06 7.87 5.97
C LEU A 113 8.96 7.88 7.51
N ASP A 114 10.11 7.89 8.21
CA ASP A 114 10.20 7.96 9.68
C ASP A 114 9.61 9.24 10.30
N ARG A 115 9.14 10.18 9.47
CA ARG A 115 8.53 11.46 9.82
C ARG A 115 7.49 11.87 8.77
N PRO A 116 6.50 12.71 9.11
CA PRO A 116 5.53 13.24 8.15
C PRO A 116 6.22 13.91 6.95
N GLY A 117 5.87 13.49 5.73
CA GLY A 117 6.41 14.06 4.50
C GLY A 117 5.91 13.35 3.24
N VAL A 118 5.99 14.04 2.10
CA VAL A 118 5.73 13.45 0.78
C VAL A 118 7.08 13.06 0.17
N ILE A 119 7.29 11.80 -0.18
CA ILE A 119 8.47 11.42 -0.96
C ILE A 119 8.18 11.66 -2.43
N THR A 120 8.93 12.59 -3.03
CA THR A 120 8.88 12.82 -4.48
C THR A 120 9.42 11.62 -5.25
N ALA A 121 9.11 11.51 -6.55
CA ALA A 121 9.65 10.46 -7.42
C ALA A 121 11.21 10.39 -7.44
N ALA A 122 11.89 11.47 -7.02
CA ALA A 122 13.34 11.53 -6.88
C ALA A 122 13.86 11.08 -5.50
N GLY A 123 13.01 10.49 -4.64
CA GLY A 123 13.37 10.03 -3.30
C GLY A 123 13.56 11.15 -2.27
N ARG A 124 13.26 12.41 -2.63
CA ARG A 124 13.37 13.54 -1.69
C ARG A 124 12.13 13.62 -0.82
N LEU A 125 12.32 13.63 0.50
CA LEU A 125 11.30 13.98 1.48
C LEU A 125 10.97 15.47 1.32
N GLN A 126 9.73 15.76 0.95
CA GLN A 126 9.17 17.09 0.95
C GLN A 126 8.37 17.24 2.25
N PRO A 127 8.82 18.09 3.20
CA PRO A 127 8.07 18.36 4.40
C PRO A 127 6.68 18.85 4.01
N LEU A 128 5.63 18.29 4.62
CA LEU A 128 4.32 18.92 4.58
C LEU A 128 4.44 20.20 5.41
N LEU A 129 4.55 21.33 4.73
CA LEU A 129 4.45 22.64 5.37
C LEU A 129 2.98 22.82 5.77
N PHE A 130 2.68 22.63 7.04
CA PHE A 130 1.42 23.04 7.67
C PHE A 130 1.59 24.43 8.27
#